data_AF-A0A956UWS6-F1
#
_entry.id   AF-A0A956UWS6-F1
#
_cell.length_a   1.000
_cell.length_b   1.000
_cell.length_c   1.000
_cell.angle_alpha   90.00
_cell.angle_beta   90.00
_cell.angle_gamma   90.00
#
_symmetry.space_group_name_H-M   'P 1'
#
loop_
_entity.id
_entity.type
_entity.pdbx_description
1 polymer ?
#
loop_
_entity_poly.entity_id
_entity_poly.type
_entity_poly.pdbx_seq_one_letter_code
_entity_poly.pdbx_strand_id
1 'polypeptide(L)'
;MSHQPSSTDLWLMNDAFPQGRLLESYYDRDVTRLSDRGLASNMIGDRWSDICAEVVESWPGSAITLPDGITVQVESVYRLDAIPQLARIASKRGLQNPDFILSGTENGETILAAIDAKFSIDTAKNSQVAADTLTALLEVGELITDLLPGIDLQVRVLDGYFLSPESPLTDYVLNLRRGRLAARVRRDRVILLPLTPVQFIKPLQGSRLIGTVATIDGLRQEIRSNLLLAMYYFRLVRACFGAYIESKTPLLGAMGTPMVNEPDIEQITIEMARGIQSSWQLVLSWDERAEHVRRQRDAVNVATNLPMRSHELRDRVVAEAELRGIDAPSINSVRRAFGSWYRQQFDDAIGTIPAPVDDLPGLLERIHTVAATLTPEVQPALERVLDAAFAQKASELNAE
;
A
#
# COMPACT_ATOMS: atom_id res chain seq x y z
N MET A 1 9.84 28.48 -16.89
CA MET A 1 10.66 27.80 -17.93
C MET A 1 10.41 26.32 -17.76
N SER A 2 9.71 25.68 -18.71
CA SER A 2 9.48 24.23 -18.71
C SER A 2 10.78 23.53 -19.10
N HIS A 3 11.44 22.90 -18.13
CA HIS A 3 12.58 22.04 -18.39
C HIS A 3 12.05 20.78 -19.06
N GLN A 4 12.38 20.55 -20.33
CA GLN A 4 12.08 19.26 -20.97
C GLN A 4 12.94 18.20 -20.30
N PRO A 5 12.36 17.11 -19.79
CA PRO A 5 13.11 16.09 -19.11
C PRO A 5 14.00 15.35 -20.12
N SER A 6 15.23 15.08 -19.73
CA SER A 6 16.28 14.57 -20.63
C SER A 6 16.46 13.07 -20.44
N SER A 7 16.82 12.33 -21.48
CA SER A 7 17.16 10.90 -21.33
C SER A 7 18.34 10.68 -20.37
N THR A 8 19.19 11.70 -20.18
CA THR A 8 20.29 11.70 -19.21
C THR A 8 19.82 11.62 -17.76
N ASP A 9 18.57 11.99 -17.47
CA ASP A 9 18.02 11.94 -16.11
C ASP A 9 17.89 10.52 -15.56
N LEU A 10 17.76 9.50 -16.42
CA LEU A 10 17.70 8.09 -16.01
C LEU A 10 19.07 7.52 -15.64
N TRP A 11 20.11 8.01 -16.33
CA TRP A 11 21.45 7.42 -16.32
C TRP A 11 22.43 8.19 -15.44
N LEU A 12 21.91 9.00 -14.51
CA LEU A 12 22.72 9.70 -13.53
C LEU A 12 23.60 8.69 -12.77
N MET A 13 24.92 8.88 -12.87
CA MET A 13 25.93 8.09 -12.18
C MET A 13 26.25 8.76 -10.83
N ASN A 14 26.30 7.98 -9.75
CA ASN A 14 26.81 8.44 -8.46
C ASN A 14 27.24 7.22 -7.62
N ASP A 15 28.45 7.26 -7.05
CA ASP A 15 28.97 6.18 -6.20
C ASP A 15 28.17 6.02 -4.89
N ALA A 16 27.37 7.02 -4.51
CA ALA A 16 26.43 6.94 -3.40
C ALA A 16 25.23 6.02 -3.67
N PHE A 17 24.94 5.73 -4.93
CA PHE A 17 23.82 4.87 -5.32
C PHE A 17 24.18 3.38 -5.17
N PRO A 18 23.27 2.53 -4.67
CA PRO A 18 23.55 1.10 -4.47
C PRO A 18 24.02 0.37 -5.74
N GLN A 19 23.52 0.77 -6.91
CA GLN A 19 23.87 0.19 -8.20
C GLN A 19 24.77 1.12 -9.04
N GLY A 20 25.33 2.18 -8.45
CA GLY A 20 26.13 3.21 -9.13
C GLY A 20 25.37 4.09 -10.13
N ARG A 21 24.12 3.75 -10.43
CA ARG A 21 23.23 4.43 -11.39
C ARG A 21 21.83 4.61 -10.83
N LEU A 22 21.19 5.72 -11.17
CA LEU A 22 19.89 6.08 -10.63
C LEU A 22 18.78 5.09 -11.02
N LEU A 23 18.63 4.76 -12.31
CA LEU A 23 17.56 3.87 -12.76
C LEU A 23 17.65 2.48 -12.10
N GLU A 24 18.83 1.86 -12.13
CA GLU A 24 19.07 0.56 -11.50
C GLU A 24 18.86 0.62 -9.97
N SER A 25 19.23 1.73 -9.33
CA SER A 25 19.06 1.92 -7.89
C SER A 25 17.61 2.20 -7.47
N TYR A 26 16.83 2.87 -8.31
CA TYR A 26 15.40 3.07 -8.07
C TYR A 26 14.64 1.74 -8.06
N TYR A 27 15.04 0.80 -8.92
CA TYR A 27 14.48 -0.55 -8.99
C TYR A 27 15.23 -1.58 -8.14
N ASP A 28 16.19 -1.14 -7.33
CA ASP A 28 16.90 -2.02 -6.41
C ASP A 28 15.91 -2.66 -5.43
N ARG A 29 16.07 -3.97 -5.22
CA ARG A 29 15.13 -4.76 -4.41
C ARG A 29 15.15 -4.32 -2.95
N ASP A 30 16.33 -3.99 -2.41
CA ASP A 30 16.46 -3.56 -1.03
C ASP A 30 15.98 -2.13 -0.84
N VAL A 31 16.23 -1.23 -1.80
CA VAL A 31 15.62 0.11 -1.80
C VAL A 31 14.09 0.00 -1.75
N THR A 32 13.50 -0.82 -2.62
CA THR A 32 12.04 -1.04 -2.65
C THR A 32 11.56 -1.61 -1.32
N ARG A 33 12.12 -2.75 -0.89
CA ARG A 33 11.75 -3.47 0.34
C ARG A 33 11.83 -2.59 1.58
N LEU A 34 12.91 -1.83 1.75
CA LEU A 34 13.09 -0.97 2.92
C LEU A 34 12.17 0.24 2.88
N SER A 35 12.01 0.88 1.70
CA SER A 35 11.10 2.02 1.55
C SER A 35 9.63 1.66 1.81
N ASP A 36 9.21 0.45 1.43
CA ASP A 36 7.83 -0.01 1.59
C ASP A 36 7.47 -0.34 3.05
N ARG A 37 8.45 -0.57 3.93
CA ARG A 37 8.21 -0.59 5.38
C ARG A 37 7.71 0.76 5.90
N GLY A 38 8.11 1.84 5.23
CA GLY A 38 7.54 3.17 5.42
C GLY A 38 6.40 3.50 4.45
N LEU A 39 5.77 2.52 3.80
CA LEU A 39 4.63 2.70 2.89
C LEU A 39 4.92 3.53 1.63
N ALA A 40 6.17 3.56 1.15
CA ALA A 40 6.55 4.38 -0.01
C ALA A 40 5.67 4.11 -1.25
N SER A 41 5.54 2.86 -1.68
CA SER A 41 4.78 2.54 -2.89
C SER A 41 3.29 2.86 -2.77
N ASN A 42 2.68 2.68 -1.59
CA ASN A 42 1.31 3.10 -1.31
C ASN A 42 1.15 4.62 -1.47
N MET A 43 2.00 5.40 -0.78
CA MET A 43 1.92 6.87 -0.84
C MET A 43 2.15 7.42 -2.26
N ILE A 44 3.05 6.79 -3.03
CA ILE A 44 3.27 7.14 -4.44
C ILE A 44 2.03 6.84 -5.27
N GLY A 45 1.44 5.65 -5.09
CA GLY A 45 0.23 5.23 -5.78
C GLY A 45 -0.96 6.14 -5.47
N ASP A 46 -1.24 6.36 -4.18
CA ASP A 46 -2.35 7.20 -3.71
C ASP A 46 -2.22 8.64 -4.24
N ARG A 47 -1.02 9.23 -4.11
CA ARG A 47 -0.78 10.59 -4.63
C ARG A 47 -0.94 10.66 -6.15
N TRP A 48 -0.52 9.63 -6.87
CA TRP A 48 -0.72 9.58 -8.31
C TRP A 48 -2.19 9.44 -8.69
N SER A 49 -2.96 8.62 -7.95
CA SER A 49 -4.41 8.51 -8.13
C SER A 49 -5.09 9.86 -7.91
N ASP A 50 -4.72 10.60 -6.86
CA ASP A 50 -5.30 11.91 -6.58
C ASP A 50 -5.02 12.93 -7.70
N ILE A 51 -3.80 12.96 -8.24
CA ILE A 51 -3.46 13.83 -9.39
C ILE A 51 -4.25 13.41 -10.63
N CYS A 52 -4.40 12.10 -10.87
CA CYS A 52 -5.20 11.60 -11.97
C CYS A 52 -6.67 12.00 -11.81
N ALA A 53 -7.23 11.89 -10.60
CA ALA A 53 -8.58 12.29 -10.27
C ALA A 53 -8.81 13.78 -10.58
N GLU A 54 -7.93 14.66 -10.10
CA GLU A 54 -7.99 16.11 -10.40
C GLU A 54 -8.02 16.39 -11.91
N VAL A 55 -7.26 15.63 -12.70
CA VAL A 55 -7.23 15.79 -14.16
C VAL A 55 -8.50 15.26 -14.82
N VAL A 56 -8.91 14.03 -14.54
CA VAL A 56 -10.07 13.41 -15.21
C VAL A 56 -11.39 14.05 -14.79
N GLU A 57 -11.49 14.58 -13.57
CA GLU A 57 -12.66 15.35 -13.10
C GLU A 57 -12.85 16.65 -13.89
N SER A 58 -11.83 17.14 -14.60
CA SER A 58 -11.94 18.30 -15.49
C SER A 58 -12.41 17.96 -16.91
N TRP A 59 -12.50 16.68 -17.27
CA TRP A 59 -12.85 16.24 -18.62
C TRP A 59 -14.33 16.39 -19.00
N PRO A 60 -15.32 16.19 -18.11
CA PRO A 60 -16.74 16.33 -18.46
C PRO A 60 -17.05 17.63 -19.19
N GLY A 61 -17.79 17.51 -20.30
CA GLY A 61 -18.12 18.61 -21.21
C GLY A 61 -17.07 18.90 -22.30
N SER A 62 -15.90 18.26 -22.25
CA SER A 62 -14.82 18.45 -23.22
C SER A 62 -14.75 17.31 -24.25
N ALA A 63 -14.26 17.64 -25.44
CA ALA A 63 -13.84 16.64 -26.43
C ALA A 63 -12.38 16.26 -26.16
N ILE A 64 -12.13 15.00 -25.84
CA ILE A 64 -10.79 14.46 -25.55
C ILE A 64 -10.41 13.49 -26.66
N THR A 65 -9.27 13.76 -27.31
CA THR A 65 -8.65 12.80 -28.23
C THR A 65 -7.73 11.86 -27.46
N LEU A 66 -8.07 10.57 -27.47
CA LEU A 66 -7.36 9.50 -26.82
C LEU A 66 -6.14 9.07 -27.66
N PRO A 67 -5.14 8.39 -27.06
CA PRO A 67 -3.87 8.12 -27.74
C PRO A 67 -3.96 7.19 -28.95
N ASP A 68 -5.05 6.44 -29.11
CA ASP A 68 -5.35 5.62 -30.29
C ASP A 68 -6.08 6.41 -31.40
N GLY A 69 -6.32 7.71 -31.20
CA GLY A 69 -6.92 8.62 -32.18
C GLY A 69 -8.44 8.76 -32.04
N ILE A 70 -9.07 8.01 -31.14
CA ILE A 70 -10.50 8.12 -30.85
C ILE A 70 -10.76 9.47 -30.18
N THR A 71 -11.75 10.23 -30.66
CA THR A 71 -12.21 11.44 -29.97
C THR A 71 -13.52 11.17 -29.26
N VAL A 72 -13.52 11.34 -27.94
CA VAL A 72 -14.70 11.15 -27.09
C VAL A 72 -15.19 12.50 -26.60
N GLN A 73 -16.48 12.77 -26.79
CA GLN A 73 -17.14 13.84 -26.08
C GLN A 73 -17.49 13.34 -24.68
N VAL A 74 -16.74 13.78 -23.67
CA VAL A 74 -16.84 13.25 -22.32
C VAL A 74 -18.08 13.79 -21.63
N GLU A 75 -18.92 12.89 -21.13
CA GLU A 75 -20.15 13.21 -20.42
C GLU A 75 -19.93 13.14 -18.91
N SER A 76 -19.27 12.09 -18.45
CA SER A 76 -18.98 11.87 -17.04
C SER A 76 -17.73 11.02 -16.84
N VAL A 77 -17.11 11.18 -15.68
CA VAL A 77 -16.06 10.30 -15.18
C VAL A 77 -16.46 9.83 -13.79
N TYR A 78 -16.43 8.53 -13.56
CA TYR A 78 -16.76 7.92 -12.28
C TYR A 78 -15.50 7.44 -11.60
N ARG A 79 -15.31 7.83 -10.33
CA ARG A 79 -14.17 7.44 -9.50
C ARG A 79 -14.50 6.19 -8.69
N LEU A 80 -13.99 5.04 -9.11
CA LEU A 80 -14.32 3.73 -8.55
C LEU A 80 -13.47 3.39 -7.32
N ASP A 81 -12.24 3.90 -7.24
CA ASP A 81 -11.36 3.73 -6.07
C ASP A 81 -11.93 4.41 -4.81
N ALA A 82 -12.77 5.44 -4.98
CA ALA A 82 -13.50 6.12 -3.91
C ALA A 82 -14.71 5.33 -3.36
N ILE A 83 -15.02 4.14 -3.91
CA ILE A 83 -16.14 3.31 -3.49
C ILE A 83 -15.62 1.95 -2.97
N PRO A 84 -15.23 1.85 -1.68
CA PRO A 84 -14.62 0.65 -1.11
C PRO A 84 -15.46 -0.62 -1.26
N GLN A 85 -16.79 -0.48 -1.31
CA GLN A 85 -17.71 -1.59 -1.51
C GLN A 85 -17.50 -2.27 -2.87
N LEU A 86 -17.23 -1.51 -3.93
CA LEU A 86 -16.97 -2.05 -5.27
C LEU A 86 -15.68 -2.84 -5.32
N ALA A 87 -14.59 -2.29 -4.77
CA ALA A 87 -13.31 -3.00 -4.68
C ALA A 87 -13.44 -4.35 -3.94
N ARG A 88 -14.20 -4.38 -2.84
CA ARG A 88 -14.48 -5.62 -2.09
C ARG A 88 -15.27 -6.63 -2.91
N ILE A 89 -16.28 -6.18 -3.66
CA ILE A 89 -17.14 -7.03 -4.47
C ILE A 89 -16.36 -7.59 -5.68
N ALA A 90 -15.63 -6.74 -6.41
CA ALA A 90 -14.77 -7.14 -7.52
C ALA A 90 -13.73 -8.18 -7.06
N SER A 91 -13.05 -7.92 -5.94
CA SER A 91 -12.08 -8.83 -5.35
C SER A 91 -12.68 -10.20 -5.00
N LYS A 92 -13.89 -10.25 -4.41
CA LYS A 92 -14.58 -11.52 -4.12
C LYS A 92 -14.86 -12.36 -5.37
N ARG A 93 -14.98 -11.73 -6.54
CA ARG A 93 -15.21 -12.39 -7.83
C ARG A 93 -13.95 -12.55 -8.67
N GLY A 94 -12.78 -12.19 -8.15
CA GLY A 94 -11.50 -12.25 -8.88
C GLY A 94 -11.39 -11.23 -10.02
N LEU A 95 -12.25 -10.21 -10.05
CA LEU A 95 -12.24 -9.15 -11.05
C LEU A 95 -11.27 -8.03 -10.66
N GLN A 96 -10.75 -7.32 -11.66
CA GLN A 96 -10.01 -6.08 -11.43
C GLN A 96 -10.99 -4.93 -11.18
N ASN A 97 -10.59 -3.97 -10.36
CA ASN A 97 -11.33 -2.73 -10.13
C ASN A 97 -10.47 -1.58 -10.70
N PRO A 98 -10.81 -1.01 -11.86
CA PRO A 98 -10.09 0.15 -12.38
C PRO A 98 -10.34 1.36 -11.45
N ASP A 99 -9.45 2.34 -11.51
CA ASP A 99 -9.57 3.55 -10.68
C ASP A 99 -10.74 4.44 -11.15
N PHE A 100 -10.98 4.51 -12.46
CA PHE A 100 -12.06 5.31 -13.04
C PHE A 100 -12.80 4.60 -14.19
N ILE A 101 -14.02 5.07 -14.48
CA ILE A 101 -14.75 4.80 -15.71
C ILE A 101 -15.02 6.11 -16.43
N LEU A 102 -14.63 6.19 -17.69
CA LEU A 102 -15.01 7.26 -18.62
C LEU A 102 -16.32 6.90 -19.31
N SER A 103 -17.28 7.82 -19.30
CA SER A 103 -18.50 7.76 -20.11
C SER A 103 -18.56 8.96 -21.05
N GLY A 104 -18.96 8.71 -22.29
CA GLY A 104 -19.11 9.76 -23.28
C GLY A 104 -19.66 9.23 -24.59
N THR A 105 -19.56 10.06 -25.63
CA THR A 105 -20.00 9.71 -26.98
C THR A 105 -18.85 9.75 -27.99
N GLU A 106 -18.81 8.74 -28.86
CA GLU A 106 -17.94 8.68 -30.05
C GLU A 106 -18.83 8.51 -31.27
N ASN A 107 -18.76 9.44 -32.24
CA ASN A 107 -19.57 9.40 -33.47
C ASN A 107 -21.08 9.22 -33.25
N GLY A 108 -21.61 9.69 -32.10
CA GLY A 108 -23.02 9.58 -31.73
C GLY A 108 -23.40 8.30 -30.99
N GLU A 109 -22.47 7.37 -30.76
CA GLU A 109 -22.67 6.19 -29.91
C GLU A 109 -22.12 6.41 -28.50
N THR A 110 -22.87 6.01 -27.48
CA THR A 110 -22.40 6.04 -26.10
C THR A 110 -21.39 4.93 -25.85
N ILE A 111 -20.25 5.32 -25.27
CA ILE A 111 -19.14 4.43 -24.97
C ILE A 111 -18.78 4.46 -23.49
N LEU A 112 -18.26 3.34 -22.99
CA LEU A 112 -17.58 3.27 -21.71
C LEU A 112 -16.15 2.77 -21.88
N ALA A 113 -15.22 3.36 -21.12
CA ALA A 113 -13.83 2.90 -21.10
C ALA A 113 -13.29 2.95 -19.67
N ALA A 114 -12.59 1.90 -19.25
CA ALA A 114 -11.89 1.88 -17.98
C ALA A 114 -10.65 2.79 -18.02
N ILE A 115 -10.34 3.47 -16.92
CA ILE A 115 -9.11 4.23 -16.79
C ILE A 115 -8.43 3.81 -15.48
N ASP A 116 -7.13 3.55 -15.55
CA ASP A 116 -6.35 3.05 -14.41
C ASP A 116 -5.08 3.91 -14.24
N ALA A 117 -4.87 4.44 -13.03
CA ALA A 117 -3.73 5.28 -12.71
C ALA A 117 -2.49 4.40 -12.43
N LYS A 118 -1.41 4.63 -13.18
CA LYS A 118 -0.14 3.93 -13.02
C LYS A 118 1.03 4.89 -13.09
N PHE A 119 1.61 5.18 -11.92
CA PHE A 119 2.81 6.01 -11.83
C PHE A 119 3.98 5.39 -12.62
N SER A 120 4.14 4.06 -12.53
CA SER A 120 5.17 3.30 -13.22
C SER A 120 4.53 2.26 -14.14
N ILE A 121 4.62 2.49 -15.45
CA ILE A 121 3.86 1.73 -16.45
C ILE A 121 4.38 0.28 -16.66
N ASP A 122 5.56 -0.06 -16.14
CA ASP A 122 6.10 -1.43 -16.14
C ASP A 122 5.26 -2.40 -15.28
N THR A 123 4.48 -1.85 -14.35
CA THR A 123 3.58 -2.63 -13.48
C THR A 123 2.18 -2.81 -14.06
N ALA A 124 1.86 -2.12 -15.15
CA ALA A 124 0.54 -2.14 -15.77
C ALA A 124 0.26 -3.49 -16.46
N LYS A 125 -1.00 -3.94 -16.38
CA LYS A 125 -1.48 -5.17 -17.02
C LYS A 125 -2.72 -4.84 -17.83
N ASN A 126 -2.77 -5.24 -19.11
CA ASN A 126 -3.91 -4.96 -19.99
C ASN A 126 -5.27 -5.37 -19.38
N SER A 127 -5.31 -6.45 -18.60
CA SER A 127 -6.51 -6.91 -17.91
C SER A 127 -7.11 -5.89 -16.94
N GLN A 128 -6.38 -4.86 -16.52
CA GLN A 128 -6.89 -3.81 -15.63
C GLN A 128 -7.81 -2.84 -16.36
N VAL A 129 -7.65 -2.70 -17.67
CA VAL A 129 -8.41 -1.76 -18.50
C VAL A 129 -9.11 -2.46 -19.67
N ALA A 130 -9.12 -3.80 -19.72
CA ALA A 130 -9.72 -4.54 -20.82
C ALA A 130 -11.25 -4.37 -20.85
N ALA A 131 -11.83 -4.26 -22.04
CA ALA A 131 -13.27 -4.14 -22.23
C ALA A 131 -14.03 -5.27 -21.51
N ASP A 132 -13.61 -6.52 -21.69
CA ASP A 132 -14.22 -7.70 -21.05
C ASP A 132 -14.22 -7.62 -19.53
N THR A 133 -13.19 -7.01 -18.93
CA THR A 133 -13.10 -6.85 -17.47
C THR A 133 -14.08 -5.80 -16.97
N LEU A 134 -14.23 -4.70 -17.71
CA LEU A 134 -15.23 -3.68 -17.41
C LEU A 134 -16.65 -4.23 -17.62
N THR A 135 -16.92 -4.94 -18.70
CA THR A 135 -18.21 -5.62 -18.93
C THR A 135 -18.53 -6.58 -17.79
N ALA A 136 -17.59 -7.46 -17.43
CA ALA A 136 -17.77 -8.39 -16.32
C ALA A 136 -17.99 -7.67 -14.98
N LEU A 137 -17.37 -6.50 -14.78
CA LEU A 137 -17.60 -5.67 -13.60
C LEU A 137 -19.02 -5.12 -13.62
N LEU A 138 -19.49 -4.52 -14.72
CA LEU A 138 -20.85 -3.98 -14.86
C LEU A 138 -21.95 -5.04 -14.64
N GLU A 139 -21.68 -6.30 -14.98
CA GLU A 139 -22.58 -7.45 -14.75
C GLU A 139 -22.67 -7.89 -13.28
N VAL A 140 -21.85 -7.33 -12.38
CA VAL A 140 -21.82 -7.76 -10.97
C VAL A 140 -23.10 -7.41 -10.20
N GLY A 141 -23.99 -6.60 -10.77
CA GLY A 141 -25.41 -6.47 -10.37
C GLY A 141 -25.85 -5.04 -10.05
N GLU A 142 -27.10 -4.92 -9.58
CA GLU A 142 -27.85 -3.67 -9.31
C GLU A 142 -27.07 -2.57 -8.57
N LEU A 143 -26.08 -2.97 -7.75
CA LEU A 143 -25.20 -2.06 -7.00
C LEU A 143 -24.39 -1.11 -7.89
N ILE A 144 -23.96 -1.52 -9.08
CA ILE A 144 -23.17 -0.66 -9.98
C ILE A 144 -24.07 0.36 -10.67
N THR A 145 -25.29 -0.01 -11.02
CA THR A 145 -26.28 0.89 -11.61
C THR A 145 -26.71 1.96 -10.60
N ASP A 146 -26.83 1.58 -9.31
CA ASP A 146 -27.11 2.52 -8.21
C ASP A 146 -25.93 3.44 -7.90
N LEU A 147 -24.70 2.94 -8.01
CA LEU A 147 -23.48 3.68 -7.71
C LEU A 147 -22.99 4.55 -8.89
N LEU A 148 -23.43 4.26 -10.11
CA LEU A 148 -23.09 4.98 -11.34
C LEU A 148 -24.35 5.53 -12.02
N PRO A 149 -25.04 6.50 -11.38
CA PRO A 149 -26.30 7.01 -11.91
C PRO A 149 -26.10 7.60 -13.32
N GLY A 150 -27.00 7.24 -14.23
CA GLY A 150 -27.03 7.74 -15.60
C GLY A 150 -26.20 6.93 -16.61
N ILE A 151 -25.53 5.84 -16.21
CA ILE A 151 -24.92 4.92 -17.17
C ILE A 151 -26.01 4.13 -17.90
N ASP A 152 -26.09 4.29 -19.21
CA ASP A 152 -26.88 3.40 -20.07
C ASP A 152 -26.22 2.01 -20.09
N LEU A 153 -27.01 0.95 -20.03
CA LEU A 153 -26.51 -0.44 -20.13
C LEU A 153 -26.45 -0.91 -21.59
N GLN A 154 -27.07 -0.18 -22.53
CA GLN A 154 -26.92 -0.38 -23.97
C GLN A 154 -25.74 0.42 -24.54
N VAL A 155 -24.56 0.23 -23.94
CA VAL A 155 -23.35 0.99 -24.27
C VAL A 155 -22.29 0.12 -24.90
N ARG A 156 -21.49 0.72 -25.79
CA ARG A 156 -20.32 0.05 -26.36
C ARG A 156 -19.15 0.18 -25.39
N VAL A 157 -18.75 -0.94 -24.77
CA VAL A 157 -17.57 -0.97 -23.90
C VAL A 157 -16.31 -1.09 -24.75
N LEU A 158 -15.38 -0.16 -24.57
CA LEU A 158 -14.08 -0.16 -25.25
C LEU A 158 -12.97 -0.63 -24.31
N ASP A 159 -11.86 -1.05 -24.90
CA ASP A 159 -10.60 -1.13 -24.16
C ASP A 159 -10.24 0.24 -23.62
N GLY A 160 -9.84 0.26 -22.36
CA GLY A 160 -9.49 1.43 -21.60
C GLY A 160 -8.03 1.87 -21.72
N TYR A 161 -7.65 2.81 -20.85
CA TYR A 161 -6.38 3.52 -20.91
C TYR A 161 -5.72 3.62 -19.54
N PHE A 162 -4.39 3.72 -19.54
CA PHE A 162 -3.62 4.03 -18.35
C PHE A 162 -3.29 5.52 -18.30
N LEU A 163 -3.40 6.12 -17.12
CA LEU A 163 -2.84 7.45 -16.84
C LEU A 163 -1.46 7.27 -16.23
N SER A 164 -0.44 7.83 -16.87
CA SER A 164 0.96 7.75 -16.43
C SER A 164 1.65 9.11 -16.50
N PRO A 165 2.62 9.42 -15.63
CA PRO A 165 3.32 10.69 -15.71
C PRO A 165 4.11 10.78 -17.01
N GLU A 166 4.09 11.95 -17.64
CA GLU A 166 5.01 12.31 -18.70
C GLU A 166 6.43 12.41 -18.11
N SER A 167 7.23 11.37 -18.32
CA SER A 167 8.57 11.28 -17.74
C SER A 167 9.50 10.43 -18.60
N PRO A 168 10.83 10.64 -18.53
CA PRO A 168 11.80 9.79 -19.20
C PRO A 168 11.67 8.33 -18.81
N LEU A 169 11.26 8.03 -17.57
CA LEU A 169 11.06 6.65 -17.12
C LEU A 169 9.93 5.98 -17.89
N THR A 170 8.79 6.68 -18.01
CA THR A 170 7.62 6.20 -18.74
C THR A 170 7.97 5.94 -20.21
N ASP A 171 8.66 6.90 -20.84
CA ASP A 171 9.10 6.75 -22.23
C ASP A 171 10.10 5.60 -22.40
N TYR A 172 11.07 5.47 -21.51
CA TYR A 172 12.04 4.37 -21.54
C TYR A 172 11.35 3.02 -21.45
N VAL A 173 10.48 2.83 -20.46
CA VAL A 173 9.74 1.58 -20.22
C VAL A 173 8.84 1.22 -21.42
N LEU A 174 8.17 2.19 -22.04
CA LEU A 174 7.30 1.97 -23.20
C LEU A 174 8.08 1.62 -24.47
N ASN A 175 9.33 2.07 -24.59
CA ASN A 175 10.19 1.78 -25.74
C ASN A 175 11.01 0.48 -25.59
N LEU A 176 11.05 -0.11 -24.39
CA LEU A 176 11.71 -1.39 -24.16
C LEU A 176 10.92 -2.54 -24.80
N ARG A 177 11.58 -3.29 -25.69
CA ARG A 177 10.97 -4.45 -26.38
C ARG A 177 10.86 -5.70 -25.50
N ARG A 178 11.80 -5.90 -24.58
CA ARG A 178 11.95 -7.08 -23.71
C ARG A 178 12.67 -6.70 -22.43
N GLY A 179 12.47 -7.49 -21.37
CA GLY A 179 13.13 -7.31 -20.07
C GLY A 179 12.12 -7.11 -18.94
N ARG A 180 12.62 -7.13 -17.69
CA ARG A 180 11.78 -6.98 -16.49
C ARG A 180 11.02 -5.66 -16.44
N LEU A 181 11.63 -4.60 -16.99
CA LEU A 181 11.07 -3.26 -17.06
C LEU A 181 10.30 -2.98 -18.35
N ALA A 182 10.16 -3.94 -19.27
CA ALA A 182 9.42 -3.70 -20.50
C ALA A 182 7.92 -3.58 -20.20
N ALA A 183 7.28 -2.52 -20.70
CA ALA A 183 5.83 -2.37 -20.60
C ALA A 183 5.13 -3.59 -21.22
N ARG A 184 4.09 -4.07 -20.54
CA ARG A 184 3.17 -5.10 -21.08
C ARG A 184 1.97 -4.51 -21.81
N VAL A 185 1.94 -3.19 -21.88
CA VAL A 185 0.87 -2.38 -22.45
C VAL A 185 1.42 -1.60 -23.63
N ARG A 186 0.56 -1.30 -24.61
CA ARG A 186 0.95 -0.55 -25.80
C ARG A 186 0.96 0.95 -25.54
N ARG A 187 1.75 1.71 -26.31
CA ARG A 187 1.88 3.16 -26.18
C ARG A 187 0.56 3.92 -26.41
N ASP A 188 -0.27 3.42 -27.32
CA ASP A 188 -1.59 3.95 -27.67
C ASP A 188 -2.66 3.66 -26.60
N ARG A 189 -2.31 2.93 -25.54
CA ARG A 189 -3.14 2.73 -24.34
C ARG A 189 -2.70 3.57 -23.16
N VAL A 190 -1.78 4.53 -23.34
CA VAL A 190 -1.21 5.33 -22.25
C VAL A 190 -1.39 6.82 -22.51
N ILE A 191 -2.21 7.46 -21.68
CA ILE A 191 -2.37 8.91 -21.62
C ILE A 191 -1.28 9.45 -20.69
N LEU A 192 -0.40 10.29 -21.24
CA LEU A 192 0.66 10.93 -20.46
C LEU A 192 0.15 12.25 -19.88
N LEU A 193 0.31 12.41 -18.57
CA LEU A 193 -0.05 13.64 -17.89
C LEU A 193 1.21 14.41 -17.47
N PRO A 194 1.28 15.73 -17.74
CA PRO A 194 2.43 16.53 -17.37
C PRO A 194 2.56 16.58 -15.84
N LEU A 195 3.77 16.32 -15.34
CA LEU A 195 4.04 16.28 -13.92
C LEU A 195 5.42 16.83 -13.60
N THR A 196 5.49 17.81 -12.70
CA THR A 196 6.77 18.26 -12.15
C THR A 196 7.11 17.51 -10.85
N PRO A 197 8.40 17.32 -10.52
CA PRO A 197 8.81 16.70 -9.26
C PRO A 197 8.22 17.41 -8.04
N VAL A 198 8.17 18.74 -8.06
CA VAL A 198 7.64 19.55 -6.95
C VAL A 198 6.14 19.34 -6.75
N GLN A 199 5.35 19.31 -7.83
CA GLN A 199 3.91 19.05 -7.75
C GLN A 199 3.60 17.68 -7.17
N PHE A 200 4.42 16.68 -7.53
CA PHE A 200 4.24 15.32 -7.05
C PHE A 200 4.65 15.17 -5.57
N ILE A 201 5.85 15.62 -5.23
CA ILE A 201 6.51 15.31 -3.96
C ILE A 201 6.03 16.19 -2.81
N LYS A 202 5.78 17.48 -3.04
CA LYS A 202 5.53 18.46 -1.96
C LYS A 202 4.41 18.05 -0.99
N PRO A 203 3.28 17.45 -1.44
CA PRO A 203 2.21 17.04 -0.52
C PRO A 203 2.50 15.78 0.29
N LEU A 204 3.52 15.00 -0.09
CA LEU A 204 3.83 13.73 0.59
C LEU A 204 4.45 13.96 1.97
N GLN A 205 4.05 13.14 2.94
CA GLN A 205 4.65 13.08 4.27
C GLN A 205 6.15 12.73 4.16
N GLY A 206 7.01 13.51 4.82
CA GLY A 206 8.46 13.40 4.73
C GLY A 206 9.11 14.10 3.53
N SER A 207 8.35 14.80 2.68
CA SER A 207 8.92 15.52 1.53
C SER A 207 10.00 16.55 1.92
N ARG A 208 9.92 17.13 3.13
CA ARG A 208 10.91 18.07 3.67
C ARG A 208 12.28 17.43 3.86
N LEU A 209 12.33 16.13 4.15
CA LEU A 209 13.56 15.38 4.42
C LEU A 209 14.33 14.99 3.16
N ILE A 210 13.68 14.98 2.00
CA ILE A 210 14.31 14.59 0.72
C ILE A 210 15.55 15.44 0.46
N GLY A 211 15.46 16.76 0.69
CA GLY A 211 16.60 17.65 0.50
C GLY A 211 17.74 17.37 1.48
N THR A 212 17.43 17.03 2.73
CA THR A 212 18.40 16.68 3.77
C THR A 212 19.14 15.40 3.39
N VAL A 213 18.41 14.35 3.00
CA VAL A 213 18.99 13.08 2.56
C VAL A 213 19.82 13.30 1.29
N ALA A 214 19.27 13.93 0.24
CA ALA A 214 19.98 14.19 -1.01
C ALA A 214 21.25 15.05 -0.85
N THR A 215 21.35 15.85 0.22
CA THR A 215 22.57 16.62 0.52
C THR A 215 23.76 15.72 0.88
N ILE A 216 23.50 14.57 1.51
CA ILE A 216 24.56 13.61 1.89
C ILE A 216 25.30 13.12 0.62
N ASP A 217 24.56 12.94 -0.48
CA ASP A 217 25.11 12.47 -1.76
C ASP A 217 25.57 13.61 -2.69
N GLY A 218 25.42 14.87 -2.25
CA GLY A 218 25.74 16.06 -3.05
C GLY A 218 24.75 16.37 -4.18
N LEU A 219 23.52 15.85 -4.15
CA LEU A 219 22.55 15.91 -5.26
C LEU A 219 21.28 16.74 -4.94
N ARG A 220 21.36 17.71 -4.01
CA ARG A 220 20.19 18.47 -3.54
C ARG A 220 19.56 19.35 -4.62
N GLN A 221 20.30 19.83 -5.61
CA GLN A 221 19.77 20.81 -6.57
C GLN A 221 18.96 20.12 -7.68
N GLU A 222 19.35 18.90 -8.01
CA GLU A 222 18.86 18.07 -9.10
C GLU A 222 17.48 17.47 -8.81
N ILE A 223 17.10 17.29 -7.54
CA ILE A 223 15.80 16.72 -7.14
C ILE A 223 14.60 17.55 -7.59
N ARG A 224 14.78 18.85 -7.86
CA ARG A 224 13.67 19.73 -8.25
C ARG A 224 13.30 19.60 -9.72
N SER A 225 14.23 19.13 -10.54
CA SER A 225 14.09 18.99 -11.99
C SER A 225 14.00 17.54 -12.45
N ASN A 226 14.49 16.58 -11.65
CA ASN A 226 14.48 15.16 -12.01
C ASN A 226 13.47 14.39 -11.13
N LEU A 227 12.36 13.94 -11.74
CA LEU A 227 11.30 13.21 -11.04
C LEU A 227 11.81 11.88 -10.48
N LEU A 228 12.56 11.11 -11.26
CA LEU A 228 13.09 9.81 -10.82
C LEU A 228 14.01 9.96 -9.61
N LEU A 229 14.86 10.98 -9.61
CA LEU A 229 15.75 11.27 -8.49
C LEU A 229 14.99 11.69 -7.24
N ALA A 230 13.98 12.55 -7.39
CA ALA A 230 13.11 12.94 -6.29
C ALA A 230 12.38 11.72 -5.69
N MET A 231 11.94 10.80 -6.53
CA MET A 231 11.29 9.55 -6.14
C MET A 231 12.24 8.57 -5.45
N TYR A 232 13.48 8.45 -5.94
CA TYR A 232 14.53 7.67 -5.28
C TYR A 232 14.78 8.18 -3.86
N TYR A 233 15.00 9.49 -3.69
CA TYR A 233 15.21 10.05 -2.36
C TYR A 233 13.97 10.00 -1.48
N PHE A 234 12.77 10.12 -2.06
CA PHE A 234 11.54 9.86 -1.31
C PHE A 234 11.52 8.43 -0.78
N ARG A 235 11.88 7.42 -1.58
CA ARG A 235 12.01 6.03 -1.11
C ARG A 235 13.01 5.91 0.04
N LEU A 236 14.17 6.55 -0.04
CA LEU A 236 15.15 6.54 1.06
C LEU A 236 14.59 7.19 2.33
N VAL A 237 13.92 8.34 2.21
CA VAL A 237 13.23 8.97 3.34
C VAL A 237 12.21 8.02 3.95
N ARG A 238 11.38 7.35 3.14
CA ARG A 238 10.39 6.39 3.66
C ARG A 238 11.05 5.18 4.30
N ALA A 239 12.22 4.75 3.85
CA ALA A 239 12.99 3.72 4.56
C ALA A 239 13.40 4.19 5.98
N CYS A 240 13.83 5.44 6.13
CA CYS A 240 14.09 6.04 7.44
C CYS A 240 12.83 6.09 8.32
N PHE A 241 11.67 6.44 7.75
CA PHE A 241 10.39 6.39 8.49
C PHE A 241 10.06 4.98 8.96
N GLY A 242 10.22 3.98 8.09
CA GLY A 242 10.01 2.57 8.45
C GLY A 242 10.91 2.14 9.61
N ALA A 243 12.21 2.43 9.52
CA ALA A 243 13.17 2.12 10.58
C ALA A 243 12.86 2.85 11.90
N TYR A 244 12.42 4.12 11.84
CA TYR A 244 11.98 4.87 13.01
C TYR A 244 10.75 4.23 13.66
N ILE A 245 9.69 3.96 12.88
CA ILE A 245 8.46 3.35 13.37
C ILE A 245 8.76 2.00 14.03
N GLU A 246 9.57 1.15 13.40
CA GLU A 246 9.95 -0.15 13.94
C GLU A 246 10.77 -0.02 15.23
N SER A 247 11.62 0.99 15.34
CA SER A 247 12.41 1.25 16.56
C SER A 247 11.57 1.78 17.73
N LYS A 248 10.46 2.47 17.44
CA LYS A 248 9.57 3.08 18.44
C LYS A 248 8.35 2.24 18.79
N THR A 249 8.00 1.28 17.94
CA THR A 249 6.89 0.36 18.22
C THR A 249 7.23 -0.48 19.46
N PRO A 250 6.40 -0.47 20.52
CA PRO A 250 6.63 -1.28 21.70
C PRO A 250 6.81 -2.78 21.38
N LEU A 251 7.50 -3.50 22.24
CA LEU A 251 7.59 -4.97 22.17
C LEU A 251 6.31 -5.63 22.72
N LEU A 252 5.65 -4.97 23.67
CA LEU A 252 4.44 -5.40 24.38
C LEU A 252 3.60 -4.15 24.70
N GLY A 253 2.28 -4.28 24.84
CA GLY A 253 1.36 -3.15 25.01
C GLY A 253 0.46 -2.93 23.78
N ALA A 254 -0.55 -2.07 23.97
CA ALA A 254 -1.46 -1.67 22.91
C ALA A 254 -0.68 -1.22 21.65
N MET A 255 -0.85 -1.98 20.57
CA MET A 255 -0.29 -1.71 19.24
C MET A 255 -1.02 -0.53 18.60
N GLY A 256 -0.87 0.66 19.18
CA GLY A 256 -1.15 1.89 18.47
C GLY A 256 -0.05 2.10 17.42
N THR A 257 -0.42 2.50 16.21
CA THR A 257 0.57 3.02 15.25
C THR A 257 1.32 4.14 15.95
N PRO A 258 2.67 4.07 16.11
CA PRO A 258 3.42 5.14 16.75
C PRO A 258 3.08 6.45 16.06
N MET A 259 2.76 7.49 16.83
CA MET A 259 2.53 8.81 16.25
C MET A 259 3.84 9.24 15.57
N VAL A 260 3.79 9.37 14.24
CA VAL A 260 4.95 9.76 13.44
C VAL A 260 5.18 11.26 13.62
N ASN A 261 6.24 11.61 14.34
CA ASN A 261 6.69 12.99 14.51
C ASN A 261 7.82 13.28 13.50
N GLU A 262 7.49 13.94 12.38
CA GLU A 262 8.48 14.25 11.34
C GLU A 262 9.72 15.01 11.87
N PRO A 263 9.60 16.05 12.71
CA PRO A 263 10.73 16.69 13.37
C PRO A 263 11.70 15.73 14.08
N ASP A 264 11.19 14.72 14.78
CA ASP A 264 12.05 13.76 15.49
C ASP A 264 12.81 12.88 14.49
N ILE A 265 12.13 12.44 13.43
CA ILE A 265 12.76 11.68 12.34
C ILE A 265 13.83 12.51 11.67
N GLU A 266 13.56 13.79 11.42
CA GLU A 266 14.53 14.72 10.84
C GLU A 266 15.77 14.87 11.71
N GLN A 267 15.58 15.12 13.01
CA GLN A 267 16.70 15.25 13.94
C GLN A 267 17.55 13.97 13.98
N ILE A 268 16.93 12.80 14.11
CA ILE A 268 17.65 11.52 14.14
C ILE A 268 18.36 11.26 12.81
N THR A 269 17.71 11.59 11.68
CA THR A 269 18.31 11.48 10.34
C THR A 269 19.58 12.32 10.25
N ILE A 270 19.54 13.58 10.72
CA ILE A 270 20.69 14.49 10.74
C ILE A 270 21.79 13.97 11.66
N GLU A 271 21.45 13.47 12.85
CA GLU A 271 22.41 12.90 13.80
C GLU A 271 23.09 11.66 13.23
N MET A 272 22.32 10.75 12.63
CA MET A 272 22.84 9.53 12.01
C MET A 272 23.63 9.81 10.75
N ALA A 273 23.33 10.88 10.00
CA ALA A 273 24.10 11.28 8.83
C ALA A 273 25.54 11.72 9.19
N ARG A 274 25.83 12.05 10.46
CA ARG A 274 27.18 12.42 10.90
C ARG A 274 28.12 11.22 10.77
N GLY A 275 29.03 11.28 9.79
CA GLY A 275 30.05 10.26 9.56
C GLY A 275 29.62 9.15 8.58
N ILE A 276 28.45 9.28 7.97
CA ILE A 276 28.01 8.41 6.87
C ILE A 276 28.43 9.02 5.53
N GLN A 277 28.82 8.19 4.55
CA GLN A 277 29.32 8.66 3.25
C GLN A 277 28.22 8.75 2.18
N SER A 278 27.07 8.10 2.37
CA SER A 278 25.92 8.19 1.47
C SER A 278 24.58 8.01 2.17
N SER A 279 23.54 8.55 1.55
CA SER A 279 22.13 8.37 1.93
C SER A 279 21.73 6.90 1.97
N TRP A 280 22.30 6.08 1.08
CA TRP A 280 22.03 4.65 1.09
C TRP A 280 22.68 3.96 2.29
N GLN A 281 23.93 4.30 2.62
CA GLN A 281 24.58 3.81 3.84
C GLN A 281 23.81 4.23 5.10
N LEU A 282 23.24 5.44 5.13
CA LEU A 282 22.40 5.92 6.23
C LEU A 282 21.20 4.98 6.45
N VAL A 283 20.49 4.64 5.36
CA VAL A 283 19.35 3.71 5.41
C VAL A 283 19.78 2.33 5.91
N LEU A 284 20.89 1.79 5.41
CA LEU A 284 21.41 0.48 5.84
C LEU A 284 21.80 0.46 7.32
N SER A 285 22.50 1.50 7.80
CA SER A 285 22.88 1.61 9.21
C SER A 285 21.66 1.74 10.14
N TRP A 286 20.60 2.41 9.68
CA TRP A 286 19.36 2.46 10.46
C TRP A 286 18.60 1.14 10.42
N ASP A 287 18.53 0.46 9.27
CA ASP A 287 17.91 -0.85 9.17
C ASP A 287 18.59 -1.89 10.07
N GLU A 288 19.91 -1.85 10.20
CA GLU A 288 20.65 -2.72 11.11
C GLU A 288 20.27 -2.48 12.59
N ARG A 289 20.11 -1.21 13.00
CA ARG A 289 19.61 -0.88 14.35
C ARG A 289 18.17 -1.35 14.55
N ALA A 290 17.32 -1.19 13.54
CA ALA A 290 15.94 -1.66 13.58
C ALA A 290 15.86 -3.20 13.61
N GLU A 291 16.79 -3.90 12.95
CA GLU A 291 16.88 -5.37 12.94
C GLU A 291 17.09 -5.93 14.35
N HIS A 292 17.90 -5.27 15.18
CA HIS A 292 18.05 -5.64 16.59
C HIS A 292 16.70 -5.63 17.32
N VAL A 293 15.93 -4.56 17.15
CA VAL A 293 14.57 -4.42 17.72
C VAL A 293 13.60 -5.46 17.15
N ARG A 294 13.67 -5.75 15.84
CA ARG A 294 12.83 -6.79 15.21
C ARG A 294 13.05 -8.16 15.83
N ARG A 295 14.31 -8.55 16.09
CA ARG A 295 14.62 -9.82 16.78
C ARG A 295 14.07 -9.89 18.20
N GLN A 296 14.16 -8.80 18.96
CA GLN A 296 13.55 -8.74 20.30
C GLN A 296 12.03 -8.91 20.21
N ARG A 297 11.39 -8.24 19.24
CA ARG A 297 9.95 -8.33 19.02
C ARG A 297 9.51 -9.72 18.59
N ASP A 298 10.27 -10.38 17.72
CA ASP A 298 9.99 -11.76 17.32
C ASP A 298 10.08 -12.71 18.52
N ALA A 299 11.06 -12.56 19.39
CA ALA A 299 11.16 -13.34 20.61
C ALA A 299 9.96 -13.12 21.55
N VAL A 300 9.54 -11.87 21.74
CA VAL A 300 8.36 -11.53 22.56
C VAL A 300 7.07 -12.05 21.92
N ASN A 301 6.91 -11.92 20.60
CA ASN A 301 5.77 -12.47 19.86
C ASN A 301 5.69 -14.00 19.99
N VAL A 302 6.82 -14.70 19.95
CA VAL A 302 6.87 -16.15 20.15
C VAL A 302 6.44 -16.50 21.57
N ALA A 303 6.94 -15.78 22.58
CA ALA A 303 6.61 -16.02 23.99
C ALA A 303 5.16 -15.64 24.37
N THR A 304 4.53 -14.74 23.62
CA THR A 304 3.13 -14.29 23.82
C THR A 304 2.13 -14.93 22.86
N ASN A 305 2.57 -15.92 22.07
CA ASN A 305 1.67 -16.63 21.16
C ASN A 305 0.56 -17.36 21.92
N LEU A 306 -0.62 -17.41 21.30
CA LEU A 306 -1.73 -18.19 21.80
C LEU A 306 -1.28 -19.64 22.09
N PRO A 307 -1.57 -20.18 23.29
CA PRO A 307 -1.17 -21.53 23.68
C PRO A 307 -2.12 -22.59 23.08
N MET A 308 -2.50 -22.40 21.82
CA MET A 308 -3.42 -23.27 21.08
C MET A 308 -3.08 -23.27 19.60
N ARG A 309 -3.03 -24.46 19.01
CA ARG A 309 -2.77 -24.65 17.59
C ARG A 309 -4.01 -24.32 16.77
N SER A 310 -3.79 -23.98 15.49
CA SER A 310 -4.90 -23.58 14.61
C SER A 310 -5.90 -24.70 14.32
N HIS A 311 -5.45 -25.97 14.35
CA HIS A 311 -6.36 -27.11 14.17
C HIS A 311 -7.17 -27.37 15.44
N GLU A 312 -6.57 -27.30 16.64
CA GLU A 312 -7.26 -27.46 17.92
C GLU A 312 -8.41 -26.44 18.07
N LEU A 313 -8.16 -25.18 17.71
CA LEU A 313 -9.20 -24.16 17.72
C LEU A 313 -10.33 -24.47 16.72
N ARG A 314 -9.98 -24.95 15.52
CA ARG A 314 -10.96 -25.34 14.50
C ARG A 314 -11.82 -26.50 15.00
N ASP A 315 -11.19 -27.55 15.53
CA ASP A 315 -11.88 -28.74 16.02
C ASP A 315 -12.84 -28.36 17.16
N ARG A 316 -12.43 -27.42 18.03
CA ARG A 316 -13.30 -26.90 19.09
C ARG A 316 -14.50 -26.12 18.55
N VAL A 317 -14.28 -25.24 17.56
CA VAL A 317 -15.37 -24.48 16.92
C VAL A 317 -16.36 -25.42 16.22
N VAL A 318 -15.88 -26.46 15.54
CA VAL A 318 -16.73 -27.45 14.86
C VAL A 318 -17.54 -28.27 15.87
N ALA A 319 -16.90 -28.81 16.91
CA ALA A 319 -17.59 -29.58 17.94
C ALA A 319 -18.68 -28.74 18.64
N GLU A 320 -18.40 -27.45 18.88
CA GLU A 320 -19.37 -26.54 19.48
C GLU A 320 -20.54 -26.21 18.54
N ALA A 321 -20.28 -26.08 17.23
CA ALA A 321 -21.29 -25.90 16.21
C ALA A 321 -22.26 -27.10 16.14
N GLU A 322 -21.71 -28.32 16.14
CA GLU A 322 -22.47 -29.56 16.18
C GLU A 322 -23.34 -29.66 17.44
N LEU A 323 -22.78 -29.31 18.60
CA LEU A 323 -23.49 -29.35 19.88
C LEU A 323 -24.65 -28.34 19.94
N ARG A 324 -24.47 -27.16 19.33
CA ARG A 324 -25.49 -26.10 19.32
C ARG A 324 -26.49 -26.23 18.18
N GLY A 325 -26.20 -27.04 17.16
CA GLY A 325 -27.01 -27.13 15.95
C GLY A 325 -27.04 -25.82 15.14
N ILE A 326 -25.98 -25.02 15.22
CA ILE A 326 -25.83 -23.73 14.54
C ILE A 326 -24.57 -23.79 13.67
N ASP A 327 -24.61 -23.17 12.49
CA ASP A 327 -23.43 -23.03 11.64
C ASP A 327 -22.23 -22.41 12.37
N ALA A 328 -21.05 -22.95 12.12
CA ALA A 328 -19.83 -22.51 12.74
C ALA A 328 -19.52 -21.02 12.43
N PRO A 329 -19.17 -20.20 13.43
CA PRO A 329 -18.67 -18.85 13.19
C PRO A 329 -17.31 -18.90 12.49
N SER A 330 -16.91 -17.75 11.94
CA SER A 330 -15.58 -17.61 11.31
C SER A 330 -14.46 -17.90 12.31
N ILE A 331 -13.67 -18.95 12.06
CA ILE A 331 -12.50 -19.33 12.87
C ILE A 331 -11.53 -18.15 13.03
N ASN A 332 -11.38 -17.32 11.99
CA ASN A 332 -10.52 -16.14 12.05
C ASN A 332 -11.05 -15.08 13.02
N SER A 333 -12.38 -14.93 13.12
CA SER A 333 -13.01 -14.03 14.09
C SER A 333 -12.76 -14.52 15.52
N VAL A 334 -13.05 -15.80 15.78
CA VAL A 334 -12.81 -16.45 17.09
C VAL A 334 -11.35 -16.33 17.49
N ARG A 335 -10.42 -16.67 16.59
CA ARG A 335 -8.97 -16.58 16.84
C ARG A 335 -8.54 -15.16 17.17
N ARG A 336 -9.08 -14.16 16.46
CA ARG A 336 -8.76 -12.75 16.71
C ARG A 336 -9.26 -12.30 18.08
N ALA A 337 -10.50 -12.61 18.43
CA ALA A 337 -11.07 -12.26 19.72
C ALA A 337 -10.30 -12.94 20.88
N PHE A 338 -10.02 -14.23 20.74
CA PHE A 338 -9.26 -14.98 21.74
C PHE A 338 -7.80 -14.49 21.87
N GLY A 339 -7.14 -14.23 20.74
CA GLY A 339 -5.80 -13.63 20.71
C GLY A 339 -5.76 -12.25 21.34
N SER A 340 -6.80 -11.44 21.13
CA SER A 340 -6.93 -10.12 21.77
C SER A 340 -7.06 -10.23 23.27
N TRP A 341 -7.91 -11.13 23.77
CA TRP A 341 -8.04 -11.39 25.20
C TRP A 341 -6.70 -11.84 25.81
N TYR A 342 -6.03 -12.82 25.19
CA TYR A 342 -4.78 -13.38 25.71
C TYR A 342 -3.67 -12.33 25.76
N ARG A 343 -3.54 -11.50 24.73
CA ARG A 343 -2.59 -10.37 24.71
C ARG A 343 -2.90 -9.32 25.78
N GLN A 344 -4.17 -8.98 25.97
CA GLN A 344 -4.59 -8.03 27.01
C GLN A 344 -4.12 -8.47 28.41
N GLN A 345 -4.07 -9.78 28.68
CA GLN A 345 -3.59 -10.26 29.98
C GLN A 345 -2.11 -9.95 30.22
N PHE A 346 -1.28 -9.99 29.18
CA PHE A 346 0.12 -9.56 29.31
C PHE A 346 0.21 -8.04 29.45
N ASP A 347 -0.62 -7.28 28.74
CA ASP A 347 -0.67 -5.82 28.88
C ASP A 347 -1.06 -5.41 30.31
N ASP A 348 -2.05 -6.09 30.91
CA ASP A 348 -2.51 -5.82 32.28
C ASP A 348 -1.45 -6.20 33.33
N ALA A 349 -0.70 -7.30 33.11
CA ALA A 349 0.26 -7.82 34.09
C ALA A 349 1.67 -7.18 33.97
N ILE A 350 2.11 -6.88 32.75
CA ILE A 350 3.47 -6.42 32.44
C ILE A 350 3.50 -4.93 32.08
N GLY A 351 2.43 -4.42 31.48
CA GLY A 351 2.36 -3.08 30.90
C GLY A 351 3.05 -2.98 29.54
N THR A 352 3.03 -1.77 28.97
CA THR A 352 3.72 -1.46 27.73
C THR A 352 5.24 -1.52 27.90
N ILE A 353 5.91 -2.29 27.04
CA ILE A 353 7.37 -2.43 27.05
C ILE A 353 7.95 -1.71 25.82
N PRO A 354 8.63 -0.57 26.00
CA PRO A 354 9.27 0.13 24.88
C PRO A 354 10.43 -0.68 24.31
N ALA A 355 10.75 -0.45 23.04
CA ALA A 355 11.92 -1.03 22.39
C ALA A 355 13.07 0.01 22.29
N PRO A 356 14.33 -0.44 22.24
CA PRO A 356 14.80 -1.78 22.62
C PRO A 356 14.79 -1.98 24.15
N VAL A 357 14.92 -3.23 24.59
CA VAL A 357 15.18 -3.58 26.00
C VAL A 357 16.62 -4.06 26.19
N ASP A 358 17.23 -3.72 27.32
CA ASP A 358 18.59 -4.15 27.65
C ASP A 358 18.64 -5.63 28.10
N ASP A 359 17.63 -6.07 28.86
CA ASP A 359 17.50 -7.43 29.39
C ASP A 359 16.33 -8.19 28.75
N LEU A 360 16.53 -8.66 27.52
CA LEU A 360 15.55 -9.51 26.84
C LEU A 360 15.30 -10.83 27.60
N PRO A 361 16.31 -11.57 28.10
CA PRO A 361 16.07 -12.80 28.86
C PRO A 361 15.15 -12.61 30.07
N GLY A 362 15.38 -11.57 30.88
CA GLY A 362 14.53 -11.27 32.03
C GLY A 362 13.10 -10.89 31.63
N LEU A 363 12.92 -10.17 30.51
CA LEU A 363 11.59 -9.90 29.96
C LEU A 363 10.87 -11.21 29.56
N LEU A 364 11.56 -12.12 28.87
CA LEU A 364 10.97 -13.40 28.45
C LEU A 364 10.59 -14.29 29.64
N GLU A 365 11.39 -14.29 30.71
CA GLU A 365 11.07 -15.01 31.94
C GLU A 365 9.80 -14.46 32.62
N ARG A 366 9.65 -13.12 32.65
CA ARG A 366 8.42 -12.48 33.13
C ARG A 366 7.20 -12.85 32.29
N ILE A 367 7.34 -12.87 30.96
CA ILE A 367 6.27 -13.30 30.04
C ILE A 367 5.88 -14.76 30.32
N HIS A 368 6.85 -15.67 30.44
CA HIS A 368 6.57 -17.06 30.76
C HIS A 368 5.90 -17.24 32.13
N THR A 369 6.29 -16.45 33.12
CA THR A 369 5.66 -16.45 34.45
C THR A 369 4.19 -16.06 34.34
N VAL A 370 3.87 -14.99 33.60
CA VAL A 370 2.47 -14.59 33.35
C VAL A 370 1.73 -15.68 32.57
N ALA A 371 2.30 -16.21 31.49
CA ALA A 371 1.68 -17.29 30.71
C ALA A 371 1.35 -18.53 31.57
N ALA A 372 2.23 -18.90 32.51
CA ALA A 372 1.98 -19.99 33.44
C ALA A 372 0.78 -19.69 34.35
N THR A 373 0.64 -18.46 34.86
CA THR A 373 -0.53 -18.07 35.67
C THR A 373 -1.83 -18.04 34.87
N LEU A 374 -1.76 -17.78 33.56
CA LEU A 374 -2.93 -17.75 32.68
C LEU A 374 -3.39 -19.13 32.22
N THR A 375 -2.53 -20.15 32.26
CA THR A 375 -2.83 -21.52 31.82
C THR A 375 -4.19 -22.06 32.31
N PRO A 376 -4.56 -21.96 33.61
CA PRO A 376 -5.87 -22.39 34.08
C PRO A 376 -7.05 -21.56 33.54
N GLU A 377 -6.83 -20.31 33.14
CA GLU A 377 -7.85 -19.39 32.62
C GLU A 377 -8.07 -19.48 31.10
N VAL A 378 -7.14 -20.13 30.37
CA VAL A 378 -7.16 -20.24 28.90
C VAL A 378 -8.46 -20.87 28.40
N GLN A 379 -8.87 -22.00 28.99
CA GLN A 379 -10.08 -22.68 28.54
C GLN A 379 -11.37 -21.90 28.86
N PRO A 380 -11.58 -21.46 30.12
CA PRO A 380 -12.74 -20.63 30.46
C PRO A 380 -12.85 -19.36 29.59
N ALA A 381 -11.72 -18.77 29.19
CA ALA A 381 -11.72 -17.63 28.28
C ALA A 381 -12.11 -18.01 26.85
N LEU A 382 -11.62 -19.14 26.33
CA LEU A 382 -12.02 -19.62 25.01
C LEU A 382 -13.52 -19.90 24.95
N GLU A 383 -14.08 -20.55 25.98
CA GLU A 383 -15.52 -20.82 26.08
C GLU A 383 -16.35 -19.53 26.01
N ARG A 384 -15.96 -18.49 26.76
CA ARG A 384 -16.62 -17.16 26.68
C ARG A 384 -16.54 -16.54 25.29
N VAL A 385 -15.41 -16.67 24.60
CA VAL A 385 -15.26 -16.15 23.23
C VAL A 385 -16.13 -16.93 22.25
N LEU A 386 -16.21 -18.25 22.39
CA LEU A 386 -17.10 -19.08 21.58
C LEU A 386 -18.56 -18.72 21.81
N ASP A 387 -18.98 -18.58 23.07
CA ASP A 387 -20.33 -18.16 23.43
C ASP A 387 -20.74 -16.86 22.74
N ALA A 388 -19.88 -15.83 22.83
CA ALA A 388 -20.11 -14.55 22.19
C ALA A 388 -20.17 -14.66 20.66
N ALA A 389 -19.28 -15.44 20.04
CA ALA A 389 -19.24 -15.61 18.59
C ALA A 389 -20.47 -16.34 18.05
N PHE A 390 -20.94 -17.39 18.73
CA PHE A 390 -22.16 -18.10 18.35
C PHE A 390 -23.41 -17.26 18.60
N ALA A 391 -23.47 -16.48 19.69
CA ALA A 391 -24.58 -15.57 19.95
C ALA A 391 -24.71 -14.50 18.86
N GLN A 392 -23.58 -13.95 18.41
CA GLN A 392 -23.56 -13.02 17.27
C GLN A 392 -24.09 -13.71 16.01
N LYS A 393 -23.60 -14.91 15.68
CA LYS A 393 -24.01 -15.65 14.49
C LYS A 393 -25.50 -15.99 14.49
N ALA A 394 -26.05 -16.39 15.64
CA ALA A 394 -27.47 -16.64 15.80
C ALA A 394 -28.32 -15.37 15.62
N SER A 395 -27.79 -14.21 16.05
CA SER A 395 -28.47 -12.92 15.87
C SER A 395 -28.51 -12.49 14.40
N GLU A 396 -27.45 -12.76 13.63
CA GLU A 396 -27.40 -12.51 12.18
C GLU A 396 -28.46 -13.35 11.43
N LEU A 397 -28.64 -14.62 11.79
CA LEU A 397 -29.63 -15.52 11.17
C LEU A 397 -31.08 -15.13 11.46
N ASN A 398 -31.36 -14.42 12.56
CA ASN A 398 -32.70 -13.95 12.90
C ASN A 398 -33.03 -12.57 12.30
N ALA A 399 -32.03 -11.89 11.71
CA ALA A 399 -32.18 -10.59 11.09
C ALA A 399 -32.33 -10.66 9.55
N GLU A 400 -32.00 -11.81 8.96
CA GLU A 400 -32.31 -12.22 7.59
C GLU A 400 -33.68 -12.88 7.54
#